data_AF-A0A7X6VDW0-F1
#
_entry.id   AF-A0A7X6VDW0-F1
#
_cell.length_a   1.000
_cell.length_b   1.000
_cell.length_c   1.000
_cell.angle_alpha   90.00
_cell.angle_beta   90.00
_cell.angle_gamma   90.00
#
_symmetry.space_group_name_H-M   'P 1'
#
loop_
_entity.id
_entity.type
_entity.pdbx_description
1 polymer ?
#
loop_
_entity_poly.entity_id
_entity_poly.type
_entity_poly.pdbx_seq_one_letter_code
_entity_poly.pdbx_strand_id
1 'polypeptide(L)'
;MENALGMIETKGLVGAIEAADAMVKAANVRLIGKETIGGGYVTVMVRGDVGAVKAATDAGAAAAGRVGELKSVHVIPRPHS
;
A
#
# COMPACT_ATOMS: atom_id res chain seq x y z
N MET A 1 0.87 -14.28 -14.78
CA MET A 1 1.53 -14.28 -13.46
C MET A 1 0.63 -13.48 -12.53
N GLU A 2 -0.22 -14.16 -11.77
CA GLU A 2 -1.14 -13.51 -10.83
C GLU A 2 -0.34 -13.06 -9.61
N ASN A 3 0.03 -11.78 -9.59
CA ASN A 3 0.76 -11.21 -8.47
C ASN A 3 -0.27 -10.75 -7.42
N ALA A 4 -0.01 -11.00 -6.14
CA ALA A 4 -0.83 -10.52 -5.03
C ALA A 4 -0.98 -8.99 -5.08
N LEU A 5 -2.05 -8.48 -4.45
CA LEU A 5 -2.33 -7.04 -4.35
C LEU A 5 -2.22 -6.60 -2.89
N GLY A 6 -1.43 -5.56 -2.63
CA GLY A 6 -1.38 -4.87 -1.35
C GLY A 6 -1.90 -3.45 -1.49
N MET A 7 -2.69 -2.99 -0.53
CA MET A 7 -3.33 -1.68 -0.55
C MET A 7 -3.18 -0.99 0.81
N ILE A 8 -2.86 0.30 0.79
CA ILE A 8 -2.85 1.16 1.97
C ILE A 8 -3.61 2.44 1.64
N GLU A 9 -4.57 2.79 2.49
CA GLU A 9 -5.34 4.03 2.38
C GLU A 9 -5.03 4.96 3.55
N THR A 10 -4.82 6.24 3.23
CA THR A 10 -4.58 7.31 4.22
C THR A 10 -5.51 8.49 3.99
N LYS A 11 -5.70 9.30 5.04
CA LYS A 11 -6.20 10.68 4.88
C LYS A 11 -5.03 11.61 4.57
N GLY A 12 -5.05 12.20 3.39
CA GLY A 12 -4.02 13.08 2.88
C GLY A 12 -2.94 12.36 2.09
N LEU A 13 -2.31 13.10 1.18
CA LEU A 13 -1.32 12.57 0.23
C LEU A 13 0.05 12.27 0.89
N VAL A 14 0.43 13.00 1.94
CA VAL A 14 1.73 12.82 2.62
C VAL A 14 1.86 11.42 3.20
N GLY A 15 0.84 10.95 3.94
CA GLY A 15 0.81 9.59 4.49
C GLY A 15 0.85 8.51 3.42
N ALA A 16 0.17 8.73 2.29
CA ALA A 16 0.18 7.80 1.15
C ALA A 16 1.55 7.71 0.47
N ILE A 17 2.26 8.83 0.35
CA ILE A 17 3.63 8.86 -0.22
C ILE A 17 4.59 8.13 0.71
N GLU A 18 4.54 8.40 2.01
CA GLU A 18 5.38 7.71 3.01
C GLU A 18 5.09 6.20 3.03
N ALA A 19 3.81 5.81 2.94
CA ALA A 19 3.43 4.41 2.81
C ALA A 19 4.08 3.77 1.58
N ALA A 20 3.94 4.40 0.42
CA ALA A 20 4.48 3.88 -0.84
C ALA A 20 6.00 3.75 -0.80
N ASP A 21 6.72 4.74 -0.26
CA ASP A 21 8.19 4.69 -0.09
C ASP A 21 8.63 3.52 0.81
N ALA A 22 7.97 3.35 1.96
CA ALA A 22 8.26 2.25 2.87
C ALA A 22 7.93 0.88 2.26
N MET A 23 6.80 0.75 1.54
CA MET A 23 6.41 -0.48 0.86
C MET A 23 7.47 -0.96 -0.13
N VAL A 24 7.97 -0.07 -1.00
CA VAL A 24 8.94 -0.44 -2.04
C VAL A 24 10.36 -0.67 -1.49
N LYS A 25 10.69 -0.11 -0.32
CA LYS A 25 11.96 -0.38 0.38
C LYS A 25 11.97 -1.69 1.15
N ALA A 26 10.81 -2.12 1.65
CA ALA A 26 10.71 -3.27 2.55
C ALA A 26 10.74 -4.63 1.83
N ALA A 27 10.29 -4.70 0.58
CA ALA A 27 10.23 -5.96 -0.16
C ALA A 27 10.28 -5.75 -1.68
N ASN A 28 10.54 -6.83 -2.41
CA ASN A 28 10.50 -6.83 -3.87
C ASN A 28 9.05 -6.76 -4.38
N VAL A 29 8.50 -5.55 -4.40
CA VAL A 29 7.15 -5.24 -4.89
C VAL A 29 7.20 -4.08 -5.89
N ARG A 30 6.22 -4.03 -6.78
CA ARG A 30 6.06 -2.92 -7.72
C ARG A 30 4.88 -2.06 -7.30
N LEU A 31 5.13 -0.76 -7.08
CA LEU A 31 4.07 0.23 -6.98
C LEU A 31 3.32 0.31 -8.31
N ILE A 32 2.02 0.03 -8.30
CA ILE A 32 1.18 0.04 -9.51
C ILE A 32 0.36 1.32 -9.67
N GLY A 33 0.28 2.14 -8.63
CA GLY A 33 -0.33 3.46 -8.73
C GLY A 33 -0.90 3.94 -7.41
N LYS A 34 -1.62 5.06 -7.51
CA LYS A 34 -2.44 5.63 -6.45
C LYS A 34 -3.82 5.94 -7.00
N GLU A 35 -4.84 5.80 -6.16
CA GLU A 35 -6.21 6.19 -6.46
C GLU A 35 -6.68 7.27 -5.46
N THR A 36 -7.52 8.19 -5.89
CA THR A 36 -8.02 9.28 -5.04
C THR A 36 -9.51 9.45 -5.26
N ILE A 37 -10.29 9.22 -4.21
CA ILE A 37 -11.76 9.18 -4.28
C ILE A 37 -12.43 10.47 -3.77
N GLY A 38 -11.64 11.52 -3.51
CA GLY A 38 -12.13 12.75 -2.89
C GLY A 38 -12.17 12.68 -1.36
N GLY A 39 -12.60 13.76 -0.73
CA GLY A 39 -12.62 13.89 0.74
C GLY A 39 -11.24 13.73 1.39
N GLY A 40 -10.13 13.81 0.64
CA GLY A 40 -8.78 13.59 1.15
C GLY A 40 -8.38 12.12 1.31
N TYR A 41 -9.14 11.14 0.82
CA TYR A 41 -8.74 9.73 0.83
C TYR A 41 -7.82 9.41 -0.35
N VAL A 42 -6.68 8.80 -0.06
CA VAL A 42 -5.68 8.38 -1.05
C VAL A 42 -5.28 6.95 -0.76
N THR A 43 -5.43 6.08 -1.76
CA THR A 43 -5.01 4.67 -1.67
C THR A 43 -3.80 4.42 -2.57
N VAL A 44 -2.76 3.80 -2.05
CA VAL A 44 -1.60 3.32 -2.81
C VAL A 44 -1.61 1.80 -2.92
N MET A 45 -1.16 1.27 -4.05
CA MET A 45 -1.30 -0.13 -4.39
C MET A 45 0.01 -0.72 -4.91
N VAL A 46 0.37 -1.92 -4.46
CA VAL A 46 1.56 -2.65 -4.92
C VAL A 46 1.19 -4.05 -5.41
N ARG A 47 2.01 -4.60 -6.31
CA ARG A 47 1.93 -6.00 -6.77
C ARG A 47 3.26 -6.73 -6.54
N GLY A 48 3.19 -8.01 -6.20
CA GLY A 48 4.35 -8.89 -6.03
C GLY A 48 3.95 -10.28 -5.55
N ASP A 49 4.91 -11.06 -5.08
CA ASP A 49 4.62 -12.33 -4.41
C ASP A 49 3.89 -12.09 -3.09
N VAL A 50 3.03 -13.03 -2.66
CA VAL A 50 2.19 -12.87 -1.46
C VAL A 50 3.00 -12.48 -0.23
N GLY A 51 4.15 -13.12 -0.01
CA GLY A 51 5.04 -12.82 1.11
C GLY A 51 5.65 -11.41 1.03
N ALA A 52 6.10 -11.01 -0.16
CA ALA A 52 6.64 -9.66 -0.40
C ALA A 52 5.58 -8.57 -0.20
N VAL A 53 4.36 -8.80 -0.70
CA VAL A 53 3.22 -7.87 -0.54
C VAL A 53 2.82 -7.73 0.93
N LYS A 54 2.82 -8.83 1.70
CA LYS A 54 2.53 -8.79 3.13
C LYS A 54 3.59 -7.98 3.89
N ALA A 55 4.87 -8.27 3.68
CA ALA A 55 5.96 -7.52 4.28
C ALA A 55 5.93 -6.02 3.91
N ALA A 56 5.65 -5.70 2.63
CA ALA A 56 5.53 -4.33 2.16
C ALA A 56 4.38 -3.58 2.83
N THR A 57 3.19 -4.20 2.91
CA THR A 57 2.00 -3.57 3.52
C THR A 57 2.15 -3.35 5.02
N ASP A 58 2.78 -4.28 5.75
CA ASP A 58 3.09 -4.11 7.17
C ASP A 58 4.02 -2.91 7.41
N ALA A 59 5.09 -2.79 6.63
CA ALA A 59 6.03 -1.67 6.70
C ALA A 59 5.39 -0.32 6.31
N GLY A 60 4.62 -0.32 5.21
CA GLY A 60 3.92 0.87 4.74
C GLY A 60 2.87 1.37 5.74
N ALA A 61 2.15 0.46 6.39
CA ALA A 61 1.13 0.81 7.38
C ALA A 61 1.75 1.48 8.60
N ALA A 62 2.86 0.93 9.10
CA ALA A 62 3.61 1.51 10.21
C ALA A 62 4.16 2.90 9.84
N ALA A 63 4.69 3.07 8.62
CA ALA A 63 5.22 4.35 8.17
C ALA A 63 4.10 5.41 8.03
N ALA A 64 3.00 5.06 7.36
CA ALA A 64 1.82 5.91 7.21
C ALA A 64 1.23 6.37 8.55
N GLY A 65 1.12 5.45 9.51
CA GLY A 65 0.59 5.74 10.84
C GLY A 65 1.46 6.67 11.69
N ARG A 66 2.76 6.80 11.38
CA ARG A 66 3.65 7.76 12.07
C ARG A 66 3.50 9.19 11.58
N VAL A 67 3.21 9.38 10.29
CA VAL A 67 3.26 10.70 9.63
C VAL A 67 1.89 11.25 9.25
N GLY A 68 0.82 10.46 9.44
CA GLY A 68 -0.53 10.86 9.07
C GLY A 68 -1.59 9.90 9.59
N GLU A 69 -2.78 9.97 9.00
CA GLU A 69 -3.91 9.14 9.40
C GLU A 69 -4.05 7.92 8.49
N LEU A 70 -3.59 6.76 8.97
CA LEU A 70 -3.87 5.47 8.34
C LEU A 70 -5.37 5.14 8.48
N LYS A 71 -6.01 4.75 7.37
CA LYS A 71 -7.43 4.37 7.34
C LYS A 71 -7.63 2.88 7.12
N SER A 72 -6.95 2.32 6.12
CA SER A 72 -7.13 0.91 5.76
C SER A 72 -5.82 0.30 5.28
N VAL A 73 -5.65 -1.00 5.56
CA VAL A 73 -4.57 -1.83 5.03
C VAL A 73 -5.18 -3.16 4.63
N HIS A 74 -4.88 -3.64 3.44
CA HIS A 74 -5.40 -4.92 2.99
C HIS A 74 -4.48 -5.63 2.01
N VAL A 75 -4.48 -6.96 2.07
CA VAL A 75 -3.77 -7.82 1.15
C VAL A 75 -4.76 -8.81 0.54
N ILE A 76 -4.77 -8.88 -0.78
CA ILE A 76 -5.48 -9.91 -1.54
C ILE A 76 -4.41 -10.84 -2.13
N PRO A 77 -4.21 -12.05 -1.58
CA PRO A 77 -3.16 -12.95 -2.04
C PRO A 77 -3.33 -13.41 -3.50
N ARG A 78 -4.59 -13.56 -3.94
CA ARG A 78 -4.93 -14.11 -5.25
C ARG A 78 -6.16 -13.38 -5.84
N PRO A 79 -5.98 -12.15 -6.36
CA PRO A 79 -7.08 -11.41 -6.97
C PRO A 79 -7.57 -12.12 -8.23
N HIS A 80 -8.88 -12.19 -8.42
CA HIS A 80 -9.50 -12.75 -9.63
C HIS A 80 -9.11 -11.94 -10.88
N SER A 81 -9.07 -12.61 -12.03
CA SER A 81 -8.80 -12.00 -13.36
C SER A 81 -10.00 -11.27 -13.93
#